data_AF-A0AAE1E1V3-F1
#
_entry.id   AF-A0AAE1E1V3-F1
#
_cell.length_a   1.000
_cell.length_b   1.000
_cell.length_c   1.000
_cell.angle_alpha   90.00
_cell.angle_beta   90.00
_cell.angle_gamma   90.00
#
_symmetry.space_group_name_H-M   'P 1'
#
loop_
_entity.id
_entity.type
_entity.pdbx_description
1 polymer ?
#
loop_
_entity_poly.entity_id
_entity_poly.type
_entity_poly.pdbx_seq_one_letter_code
_entity_poly.pdbx_strand_id
1 'polypeptide(L)'
;MRIYVPVNATESLIASGWYDTRDDFTVVIQPFFKHTKLPVLAYNPNIVDMSFFSADCFHFSGKGQGAAALSLWNNMCEAVGEKQEEWHLDQPFHCPGSRELGNHTYFQTAFNSHL
;
A
#
# COMPACT_ATOMS: atom_id res chain seq x y z
N MET A 1 8.97 19.66 -4.76
CA MET A 1 7.51 19.47 -4.69
C MET A 1 7.22 18.62 -3.45
N ARG A 2 6.65 19.20 -2.39
CA ARG A 2 6.11 18.44 -1.26
C ARG A 2 4.61 18.36 -1.49
N ILE A 3 4.12 17.18 -1.83
CA ILE A 3 2.68 16.91 -1.79
C ILE A 3 2.35 16.71 -0.32
N TYR A 4 1.57 17.63 0.26
CA TYR A 4 1.06 17.50 1.61
C TYR A 4 -0.36 16.92 1.51
N VAL A 5 -0.47 15.59 1.61
CA VAL A 5 -1.75 14.94 1.91
C VAL A 5 -1.81 14.86 3.43
N PRO A 6 -2.75 15.54 4.12
CA PRO A 6 -2.90 15.37 5.56
C PRO A 6 -3.30 13.92 5.83
N VAL A 7 -2.32 13.13 6.27
CA VAL A 7 -2.40 11.67 6.52
C VAL A 7 -3.61 11.32 7.38
N ASN A 8 -4.01 12.23 8.28
CA ASN A 8 -5.07 11.98 9.24
C ASN A 8 -6.49 12.19 8.72
N ALA A 9 -6.72 12.92 7.62
CA ALA A 9 -8.09 13.23 7.19
C ALA A 9 -8.81 11.97 6.66
N THR A 10 -8.12 11.19 5.83
CA THR A 10 -8.62 9.91 5.30
C THR A 10 -8.78 8.89 6.42
N GLU A 11 -7.80 8.78 7.32
CA GLU A 11 -7.86 7.91 8.51
C GLU A 11 -9.05 8.28 9.40
N SER A 12 -9.26 9.57 9.69
CA SER A 12 -10.38 10.05 10.52
C SER A 12 -11.73 9.78 9.86
N LEU A 13 -11.84 9.96 8.54
CA LEU A 13 -13.08 9.69 7.81
C LEU A 13 -13.45 8.21 7.86
N ILE A 14 -12.47 7.31 7.70
CA ILE A 14 -12.71 5.87 7.79
C ILE A 14 -13.06 5.46 9.24
N ALA A 15 -12.32 5.99 10.22
CA ALA A 15 -12.59 5.73 11.65
C ALA A 15 -13.94 6.30 12.13
N SER A 16 -14.53 7.26 11.42
CA SER A 16 -15.83 7.83 11.78
C SER A 16 -17.01 6.88 11.59
N GLY A 17 -16.82 5.75 10.89
CA GLY A 17 -17.88 4.80 10.58
C GLY A 17 -18.87 5.29 9.51
N TRP A 18 -18.56 6.39 8.80
CA TRP A 18 -19.42 6.95 7.76
C TRP A 18 -19.82 5.93 6.67
N TYR A 19 -18.95 4.97 6.40
CA TYR A 19 -19.15 3.95 5.37
C TYR A 19 -19.76 2.64 5.90
N ASP A 20 -19.89 2.47 7.21
CA ASP A 20 -20.34 1.24 7.87
C ASP A 20 -21.88 1.13 7.89
N THR A 21 -22.48 1.29 6.71
CA THR A 21 -23.95 1.34 6.52
C THR A 21 -24.56 0.02 6.06
N ARG A 22 -23.71 -0.95 5.69
CA ARG A 22 -24.08 -2.26 5.17
C ARG A 22 -23.03 -3.29 5.56
N ASP A 23 -23.42 -4.56 5.61
CA ASP A 23 -22.58 -5.69 6.00
C ASP A 23 -21.76 -6.28 4.84
N ASP A 24 -22.09 -5.93 3.60
CA ASP A 24 -21.43 -6.40 2.37
C ASP A 24 -20.40 -5.41 1.80
N PHE A 25 -20.02 -4.38 2.55
CA PHE A 25 -19.04 -3.36 2.14
C PHE A 25 -18.18 -2.92 3.31
N THR A 26 -16.93 -2.59 3.03
CA THR A 26 -15.96 -2.12 4.03
C THR A 26 -14.93 -1.21 3.35
N VAL A 27 -14.40 -0.26 4.12
CA VAL A 27 -13.34 0.65 3.65
C VAL A 27 -12.09 0.42 4.47
N VAL A 28 -10.99 0.12 3.79
CA VAL A 28 -9.71 -0.18 4.43
C VAL A 28 -8.57 0.57 3.73
N ILE A 29 -7.78 1.30 4.50
CA ILE A 29 -6.61 2.02 4.01
C ILE A 29 -5.51 1.03 3.60
N GLN A 30 -4.83 1.34 2.50
CA GLN A 30 -3.64 0.63 2.03
C GLN A 30 -2.46 1.63 2.13
N PRO A 31 -1.75 1.67 3.26
CA PRO A 31 -0.90 2.80 3.64
C PRO A 31 0.51 2.78 3.02
N PHE A 32 0.79 1.96 2.00
CA PHE A 32 2.12 1.77 1.42
C PHE A 32 2.79 3.02 0.79
N PHE A 33 2.17 4.19 0.87
CA PHE A 33 2.79 5.48 0.51
C PHE A 33 3.00 6.43 1.69
N LYS A 34 2.58 6.05 2.91
CA LYS A 34 2.58 6.92 4.09
C LYS A 34 3.99 7.31 4.53
N HIS A 35 4.94 6.37 4.46
CA HIS A 35 6.35 6.57 4.86
C HIS A 35 7.34 6.34 3.71
N THR A 36 6.83 6.23 2.49
CA THR A 36 7.61 5.96 1.28
C THR A 36 8.60 7.06 0.94
N LYS A 37 9.82 6.63 0.62
CA LYS A 37 10.87 7.47 0.03
C LYS A 37 10.90 7.28 -1.49
N LEU A 38 11.46 8.25 -2.20
CA LEU A 38 11.65 8.11 -3.65
C LEU A 38 12.54 6.90 -3.96
N PRO A 39 12.24 6.17 -5.05
CA PRO A 39 13.11 5.10 -5.53
C PRO A 39 14.47 5.68 -5.92
N VAL A 40 15.55 5.03 -5.53
CA VAL A 40 16.93 5.47 -5.80
C VAL A 40 17.73 4.37 -6.50
N LEU A 41 18.77 4.75 -7.22
CA LEU A 41 19.62 3.80 -7.92
C LEU A 41 20.40 2.93 -6.92
N ALA A 42 20.45 1.62 -7.16
CA ALA A 42 21.13 0.66 -6.28
C ALA A 42 22.62 0.99 -6.04
N TYR A 43 23.30 1.58 -7.04
CA TYR A 43 24.70 1.97 -6.94
C TYR A 43 24.93 3.37 -6.35
N ASN A 44 23.88 4.18 -6.21
CA ASN A 44 23.98 5.53 -5.63
C ASN A 44 22.63 6.01 -5.06
N PRO A 45 22.46 5.98 -3.72
CA PRO A 45 21.20 6.34 -3.07
C PRO A 45 20.89 7.85 -3.12
N ASN A 46 21.82 8.69 -3.60
CA ASN A 46 21.58 10.12 -3.78
C ASN A 46 20.94 10.47 -5.12
N ILE A 47 20.75 9.48 -6.00
CA ILE A 47 20.16 9.66 -7.33
C ILE A 47 18.84 8.92 -7.39
N VAL A 48 17.76 9.65 -7.68
CA VAL A 48 16.43 9.07 -7.91
C VAL A 48 16.46 8.20 -9.16
N ASP A 49 15.94 6.98 -9.06
CA ASP A 49 15.76 6.11 -10.21
C ASP A 49 14.56 6.60 -11.04
N MET A 50 14.86 7.43 -12.05
CA MET A 50 13.85 8.02 -12.94
C MET A 50 13.10 6.98 -13.78
N SER A 51 13.56 5.72 -13.86
CA SER A 51 12.83 4.68 -14.60
C SER A 51 11.48 4.32 -13.98
N PHE A 52 11.25 4.67 -12.72
CA PHE A 52 9.95 4.53 -12.05
C PHE A 52 8.94 5.62 -12.42
N PHE A 53 9.37 6.69 -13.11
CA PHE A 53 8.53 7.83 -13.48
C PHE A 53 8.37 7.94 -15.00
N SER A 54 7.26 8.54 -15.42
CA SER A 54 6.89 8.76 -16.80
C SER A 54 7.73 9.90 -17.42
N ALA A 55 7.52 10.20 -18.71
CA ALA A 55 8.26 11.24 -19.43
C ALA A 55 8.12 12.65 -18.82
N ASP A 56 7.07 12.91 -18.04
CA ASP A 56 6.88 14.16 -17.31
C ASP A 56 7.59 14.23 -15.95
N CYS A 57 8.34 13.18 -15.60
CA CYS A 57 9.08 13.07 -14.34
C CYS A 57 8.20 13.13 -13.08
N PHE A 58 6.88 12.90 -13.20
CA PHE A 58 5.94 13.03 -12.10
C PHE A 58 5.03 11.80 -11.97
N HIS A 59 4.31 11.42 -13.02
CA HIS A 59 3.49 10.22 -12.97
C HIS A 59 4.36 8.98 -12.92
N PHE A 60 3.87 7.88 -12.36
CA PHE A 60 4.59 6.62 -12.42
C PHE A 60 4.63 6.08 -13.86
N SER A 61 5.78 5.51 -14.24
CA SER A 61 5.90 4.71 -15.46
C SER A 61 5.20 3.37 -15.29
N GLY A 62 5.19 2.52 -16.33
CA GLY A 62 4.73 1.13 -16.19
C GLY A 62 5.50 0.35 -15.11
N LYS A 63 6.80 0.63 -14.92
CA LYS A 63 7.61 0.05 -13.83
C LYS A 63 7.10 0.50 -12.46
N GLY A 64 6.86 1.80 -12.29
CA GLY A 64 6.31 2.35 -11.05
C GLY A 64 4.90 1.84 -10.74
N GLN A 65 4.01 1.80 -11.73
CA GLN A 65 2.67 1.25 -11.53
C GLN A 65 2.71 -0.24 -11.16
N GLY A 66 3.58 -1.04 -11.79
CA GLY A 66 3.75 -2.46 -11.47
C GLY A 66 4.19 -2.69 -10.02
N ALA A 67 5.21 -1.95 -9.56
CA ALA A 67 5.66 -2.04 -8.18
C ALA A 67 4.61 -1.51 -7.18
N ALA A 68 3.87 -0.44 -7.51
CA ALA A 68 2.79 0.07 -6.65
C ALA A 68 1.62 -0.93 -6.55
N ALA A 69 1.27 -1.59 -7.66
CA ALA A 69 0.25 -2.63 -7.67
C ALA A 69 0.64 -3.83 -6.81
N LEU A 70 1.93 -4.21 -6.80
CA LEU A 70 2.44 -5.27 -5.93
C LEU A 70 2.33 -4.91 -4.45
N SER A 71 2.73 -3.69 -4.07
CA SER A 71 2.55 -3.18 -2.69
C SER A 71 1.09 -3.16 -2.26
N LEU A 72 0.19 -2.73 -3.14
CA LEU A 72 -1.25 -2.75 -2.89
C LEU A 72 -1.73 -4.19 -2.67
N TRP A 73 -1.34 -5.11 -3.55
CA TRP A 73 -1.73 -6.53 -3.45
C TRP A 73 -1.29 -7.15 -2.13
N ASN A 74 -0.03 -6.95 -1.76
CA ASN A 74 0.52 -7.47 -0.51
C ASN A 74 -0.19 -6.87 0.71
N ASN A 75 -0.46 -5.56 0.69
CA ASN A 75 -1.23 -4.90 1.76
C ASN A 75 -2.66 -5.44 1.89
N MET A 76 -3.32 -5.82 0.78
CA MET A 76 -4.64 -6.46 0.85
C MET A 76 -4.59 -7.84 1.52
N CYS A 77 -3.41 -8.48 1.59
CA CYS A 77 -3.22 -9.77 2.26
C CYS A 77 -2.79 -9.64 3.73
N GLU A 78 -2.49 -8.43 4.21
CA GLU A 78 -2.01 -8.15 5.57
C GLU A 78 -3.14 -7.67 6.48
N ALA A 79 -3.19 -8.15 7.73
CA ALA A 79 -4.22 -7.78 8.69
C ALA A 79 -4.31 -6.26 8.87
N VAL A 80 -5.53 -5.72 9.03
CA VAL A 80 -5.73 -4.32 9.43
C VAL A 80 -4.97 -4.03 10.74
N GLY A 81 -4.10 -3.02 10.70
CA GLY A 81 -3.18 -2.67 11.80
C GLY A 81 -1.74 -3.16 11.59
N GLU A 82 -1.53 -4.14 10.70
CA GLU A 82 -0.19 -4.69 10.37
C GLU A 82 0.22 -4.42 8.92
N LYS A 83 -0.58 -3.62 8.20
CA LYS A 83 -0.36 -3.24 6.82
C LYS A 83 0.93 -2.44 6.63
N GLN A 84 1.70 -2.76 5.59
CA GLN A 84 2.93 -2.04 5.24
C GLN A 84 2.66 -0.56 4.92
N GLU A 85 3.42 0.32 5.54
CA GLU A 85 3.31 1.77 5.35
C GLU A 85 4.33 2.35 4.34
N GLU A 86 5.14 1.49 3.72
CA GLU A 86 6.19 1.84 2.75
C GLU A 86 6.04 1.09 1.43
N TRP A 87 6.55 1.70 0.35
CA TRP A 87 6.52 1.15 -0.99
C TRP A 87 7.82 0.38 -1.25
N HIS A 88 7.78 -0.93 -1.04
CA HIS A 88 8.92 -1.80 -1.27
C HIS A 88 9.00 -2.22 -2.75
N LEU A 89 10.08 -1.82 -3.43
CA LEU A 89 10.21 -1.96 -4.89
C LEU A 89 10.54 -3.40 -5.33
N ASP A 90 11.19 -4.19 -4.47
CA ASP A 90 11.70 -5.53 -4.75
C ASP A 90 11.15 -6.57 -3.75
N GLN A 91 9.87 -6.43 -3.37
CA GLN A 91 9.21 -7.34 -2.44
C GLN A 91 8.71 -8.63 -3.12
N PRO A 92 8.64 -9.77 -2.41
CA PRO A 92 8.00 -10.97 -2.92
C PRO A 92 6.49 -10.78 -3.08
N PHE A 93 5.88 -11.54 -3.97
CA PHE A 93 4.43 -11.58 -4.13
C PHE A 93 3.79 -12.42 -3.03
N HIS A 94 2.83 -11.85 -2.30
CA HIS A 94 2.05 -12.54 -1.28
C HIS A 94 0.91 -13.34 -1.90
N CYS A 95 0.91 -14.66 -1.66
CA CYS A 95 -0.19 -15.54 -2.02
C CYS A 95 -1.18 -15.66 -0.86
N PRO A 96 -2.46 -15.28 -1.02
CA PRO A 96 -3.48 -15.56 -0.02
C PRO A 96 -3.53 -17.06 0.33
N GLY A 97 -3.66 -17.37 1.62
CA GLY A 97 -3.69 -18.74 2.14
C GLY A 97 -2.31 -19.40 2.29
N SER A 98 -1.22 -18.68 2.03
CA SER A 98 0.12 -19.18 2.36
C SER A 98 0.32 -19.28 3.88
N ARG A 99 1.21 -20.18 4.31
CA ARG A 99 1.53 -20.35 5.74
C ARG A 99 2.17 -19.09 6.35
N GLU A 100 2.87 -18.30 5.54
CA GLU A 100 3.54 -17.07 5.95
C GLU A 100 2.55 -15.97 6.37
N LEU A 101 1.33 -16.00 5.82
CA LEU A 101 0.26 -15.04 6.09
C LEU A 101 -0.87 -15.65 6.94
N GLY A 102 -0.56 -16.63 7.80
CA GLY A 102 -1.50 -17.12 8.80
C GLY A 102 -2.78 -17.77 8.25
N ASN A 103 -2.71 -18.69 7.29
CA ASN A 103 -3.88 -19.41 6.73
C ASN A 103 -5.04 -18.52 6.24
N HIS A 104 -4.83 -17.22 6.08
CA HIS A 104 -5.85 -16.29 5.64
C HIS A 104 -6.04 -16.40 4.12
N THR A 105 -7.10 -17.06 3.69
CA THR A 105 -7.40 -17.35 2.27
C THR A 105 -8.04 -16.18 1.52
N TYR A 106 -8.35 -15.08 2.21
CA TYR A 106 -9.06 -13.92 1.67
C TYR A 106 -8.31 -12.63 1.98
N PHE A 107 -8.65 -11.57 1.24
CA PHE A 107 -8.18 -10.23 1.58
C PHE A 107 -8.61 -9.82 2.99
N GLN A 108 -7.71 -9.09 3.63
CA GLN A 108 -7.80 -8.66 5.01
C GLN A 108 -8.56 -7.33 5.09
N THR A 109 -9.72 -7.42 5.74
CA THR A 109 -10.75 -6.40 5.90
C THR A 109 -10.93 -6.04 7.37
N ALA A 110 -11.72 -5.00 7.66
CA ALA A 110 -12.06 -4.66 9.04
C ALA A 110 -12.73 -5.82 9.82
N PHE A 111 -13.38 -6.77 9.14
CA PHE A 111 -14.15 -7.85 9.78
C PHE A 111 -13.34 -9.13 10.04
N ASN A 112 -12.31 -9.42 9.23
CA ASN A 112 -11.57 -10.68 9.28
C ASN A 112 -10.08 -10.52 9.64
N SER A 113 -9.68 -9.31 10.04
CA SER A 113 -8.30 -8.99 10.48
C SER A 113 -8.10 -9.09 12.00
N HIS A 114 -9.04 -9.68 12.73
CA HIS A 114 -8.88 -9.90 14.17
C HIS A 114 -8.17 -11.24 14.40
N LEU A 115 -7.16 -11.23 15.29
CA LEU A 115 -6.51 -12.44 15.83
C LEU A 115 -7.50 -13.27 16.65
#